data_AF-A0A9D5R711-F1
#
_entry.id   AF-A0A9D5R711-F1
#
_cell.length_a   1.000
_cell.length_b   1.000
_cell.length_c   1.000
_cell.angle_alpha   90.00
_cell.angle_beta   90.00
_cell.angle_gamma   90.00
#
_symmetry.space_group_name_H-M   'P 1'
#
loop_
_entity.id
_entity.type
_entity.pdbx_description
1 polymer ?
#
loop_
_entity_poly.entity_id
_entity_poly.type
_entity_poly.pdbx_seq_one_letter_code
_entity_poly.pdbx_strand_id
1 'polypeptide(L)'
;MEKLNKTNFNKVAEITLLFWLMKIIATTLGETLGDFIAQTLNFGYVVGIAITFLFFIVVLTIQLSLKKYIPVFYWLVIIGTTTFGTEISDFIDRSLHLGYEWGSLLLVCGLLLTLFLWYKKFGNLEFYPIFERNKEIYFWIAVLFSNSLGTAFGDFLKDNLGLSYLQGAMITGAIIMMVVLLHYFTEFNHILLFWIAFIFTRPFGATFGDFLTKPVAKGGLDLGTLNASIVSVM
;
A
#
# COMPACT_ATOMS: atom_id res chain seq x y z
N MET A 1 1.23 8.84 -41.23
CA MET A 1 2.45 8.12 -40.79
C MET A 1 2.79 8.69 -39.43
N GLU A 2 2.69 8.04 -38.27
CA GLU A 2 2.72 6.62 -37.93
C GLU A 2 2.20 6.51 -36.47
N LYS A 3 0.87 6.51 -36.27
CA LYS A 3 0.27 6.08 -34.99
C LYS A 3 0.19 4.55 -35.00
N LEU A 4 1.34 3.90 -34.99
CA LEU A 4 1.44 2.45 -34.88
C LEU A 4 1.14 2.02 -33.43
N ASN A 5 -0.02 1.40 -33.25
CA ASN A 5 -0.24 0.21 -32.42
C ASN A 5 0.80 -0.08 -31.32
N LYS A 6 0.74 0.64 -30.19
CA LYS A 6 1.18 0.09 -28.89
C LYS A 6 0.02 -0.68 -28.25
N THR A 7 -0.46 -1.72 -28.94
CA THR A 7 -1.47 -2.64 -28.42
C THR A 7 -0.86 -3.60 -27.40
N ASN A 8 -1.32 -3.49 -26.14
CA ASN A 8 -1.74 -4.62 -25.29
C ASN A 8 -0.72 -5.67 -24.84
N PHE A 9 0.40 -5.25 -24.24
CA PHE A 9 1.18 -6.15 -23.36
C PHE A 9 1.37 -5.59 -21.94
N ASN A 10 0.57 -4.62 -21.50
CA ASN A 10 0.67 -4.17 -20.11
C ASN A 10 0.08 -5.22 -19.16
N LYS A 11 0.65 -5.33 -17.95
CA LYS A 11 0.14 -6.12 -16.82
C LYS A 11 -0.32 -5.26 -15.63
N VAL A 12 -0.20 -3.95 -15.73
CA VAL A 12 -0.49 -2.98 -14.66
C VAL A 12 -1.61 -2.03 -15.13
N ALA A 13 -2.40 -1.52 -14.19
CA ALA A 13 -3.43 -0.52 -14.48
C ALA A 13 -2.82 0.75 -15.09
N GLU A 14 -3.54 1.38 -16.02
CA GLU A 14 -3.19 2.71 -16.51
C GLU A 14 -3.36 3.75 -15.40
N ILE A 15 -2.39 4.66 -15.22
CA ILE A 15 -2.46 5.71 -14.20
C ILE A 15 -3.50 6.74 -14.63
N THR A 16 -4.74 6.48 -14.23
CA THR A 16 -5.87 7.39 -14.37
C THR A 16 -6.32 7.84 -12.99
N LEU A 17 -7.23 8.80 -12.92
CA LEU A 17 -7.83 9.20 -11.65
C LEU A 17 -8.54 8.01 -10.95
N LEU A 18 -9.12 7.11 -11.75
CA LEU A 18 -9.74 5.86 -11.27
C LEU A 18 -8.71 4.93 -10.60
N PHE A 19 -7.47 4.87 -11.11
CA PHE A 19 -6.40 4.07 -10.50
C PHE A 19 -6.11 4.55 -9.07
N TRP A 20 -5.98 5.85 -8.87
CA TRP A 20 -5.72 6.40 -7.54
C TRP A 20 -6.88 6.17 -6.58
N LEU A 21 -8.12 6.34 -7.06
CA LEU A 21 -9.32 6.12 -6.27
C LEU A 21 -9.44 4.64 -5.84
N MET A 22 -9.31 3.71 -6.79
CA MET A 22 -9.31 2.27 -6.51
C MET A 22 -8.18 1.86 -5.57
N LYS A 23 -7.01 2.51 -5.68
CA LYS A 23 -5.90 2.25 -4.78
C LYS A 23 -6.20 2.68 -3.36
N ILE A 24 -6.75 3.88 -3.17
CA ILE A 24 -7.17 4.36 -1.85
C ILE A 24 -8.16 3.36 -1.24
N ILE A 25 -9.20 2.97 -1.99
CA ILE A 25 -10.17 1.95 -1.57
C ILE A 25 -9.48 0.64 -1.16
N ALA A 26 -8.62 0.11 -2.02
CA ALA A 26 -7.92 -1.15 -1.75
C ALA A 26 -7.02 -1.06 -0.53
N THR A 27 -6.36 0.08 -0.32
CA THR A 27 -5.54 0.30 0.88
C THR A 27 -6.39 0.40 2.14
N THR A 28 -7.49 1.16 2.13
CA THR A 28 -8.38 1.27 3.27
C THR A 28 -8.97 -0.10 3.62
N LEU A 29 -9.46 -0.83 2.62
CA LEU A 29 -9.98 -2.19 2.78
C LEU A 29 -8.91 -3.16 3.32
N GLY A 30 -7.68 -3.04 2.83
CA GLY A 30 -6.58 -3.90 3.26
C GLY A 30 -6.26 -3.75 4.75
N GLU A 31 -6.27 -2.52 5.25
CA GLU A 31 -6.09 -2.20 6.67
C GLU A 31 -7.22 -2.79 7.52
N THR A 32 -8.48 -2.51 7.15
CA THR A 32 -9.64 -2.97 7.92
C THR A 32 -9.78 -4.49 7.92
N LEU A 33 -9.44 -5.16 6.81
CA LEU A 33 -9.42 -6.62 6.72
C LEU A 33 -8.33 -7.24 7.60
N GLY A 34 -7.13 -6.65 7.64
CA GLY A 34 -6.03 -7.13 8.49
C GLY A 34 -6.42 -7.07 9.95
N ASP A 35 -6.94 -5.92 10.38
CA ASP A 35 -7.47 -5.72 11.74
C ASP A 35 -8.64 -6.67 12.05
N PHE A 36 -9.53 -6.91 11.10
CA PHE A 36 -10.64 -7.84 11.27
C PHE A 36 -10.16 -9.28 11.50
N ILE A 37 -9.22 -9.76 10.69
CA ILE A 37 -8.69 -11.12 10.79
C ILE A 37 -7.89 -11.30 12.08
N ALA A 38 -7.00 -10.37 12.39
CA ALA A 38 -6.11 -10.49 13.54
C ALA A 38 -6.82 -10.23 14.88
N GLN A 39 -7.60 -9.15 14.97
CA GLN A 39 -8.17 -8.65 16.23
C GLN A 39 -9.64 -9.04 16.40
N THR A 40 -10.48 -8.94 15.36
CA THR A 40 -11.93 -9.17 15.49
C THR A 40 -12.28 -10.66 15.51
N LEU A 41 -11.64 -11.48 14.67
CA LEU A 41 -11.82 -12.93 14.67
C LEU A 41 -11.01 -13.63 15.78
N ASN A 42 -10.21 -12.86 16.55
CA ASN A 42 -9.41 -13.34 17.67
C ASN A 42 -8.42 -14.46 17.30
N PHE A 43 -8.04 -14.55 16.02
CA PHE A 43 -7.04 -15.51 15.54
C PHE A 43 -5.62 -15.13 15.95
N GLY A 44 -5.39 -13.85 16.28
CA GLY A 44 -4.08 -13.30 16.60
C GLY A 44 -3.20 -13.12 15.35
N TYR A 45 -2.15 -12.32 15.50
CA TYR A 45 -1.30 -11.93 14.38
C TYR A 45 -0.62 -13.10 13.67
N VAL A 46 -0.17 -14.13 14.39
CA VAL A 46 0.56 -15.25 13.77
C VAL A 46 -0.33 -16.05 12.80
N VAL A 47 -1.58 -16.33 13.19
CA VAL A 47 -2.52 -17.08 12.36
C VAL A 47 -3.09 -16.20 11.24
N GLY A 48 -3.36 -14.92 11.52
CA GLY A 48 -3.74 -13.94 10.50
C GLY A 48 -2.70 -13.85 9.39
N ILE A 49 -1.43 -13.64 9.75
CA ILE A 49 -0.28 -13.59 8.84
C ILE A 49 -0.20 -14.84 7.98
N ALA A 50 -0.41 -16.03 8.55
CA ALA A 50 -0.36 -17.27 7.78
C ALA A 50 -1.47 -17.33 6.71
N ILE A 51 -2.69 -16.93 7.05
CA ILE A 51 -3.84 -16.91 6.14
C ILE A 51 -3.64 -15.88 5.03
N THR A 52 -3.30 -14.64 5.40
CA THR A 52 -3.12 -13.53 4.47
C THR A 52 -1.90 -13.74 3.58
N PHE A 53 -0.81 -14.32 4.11
CA PHE A 53 0.35 -14.71 3.34
C PHE A 53 0.01 -15.77 2.29
N LEU A 54 -0.74 -16.81 2.68
CA LEU A 54 -1.16 -17.85 1.74
C LEU A 54 -2.01 -17.27 0.62
N PHE A 55 -2.99 -16.43 0.97
CA PHE A 55 -3.82 -15.71 0.00
C PHE A 55 -2.96 -14.85 -0.94
N PHE A 56 -2.05 -14.05 -0.39
CA PHE A 56 -1.14 -13.19 -1.15
C PHE A 56 -0.28 -13.99 -2.13
N ILE A 57 0.36 -15.07 -1.69
CA ILE A 57 1.22 -15.90 -2.54
C ILE A 57 0.42 -16.56 -3.68
N VAL A 58 -0.79 -17.04 -3.41
CA VAL A 58 -1.66 -17.63 -4.44
C VAL A 58 -1.99 -16.60 -5.51
N VAL A 59 -2.49 -15.43 -5.11
CA VAL A 59 -2.89 -14.37 -6.06
C VAL A 59 -1.66 -13.81 -6.80
N LEU A 60 -0.54 -13.61 -6.11
CA LEU A 60 0.72 -13.17 -6.74
C LEU A 60 1.21 -14.17 -7.79
N THR A 61 1.15 -15.47 -7.49
CA THR A 61 1.57 -16.51 -8.43
C THR A 61 0.69 -16.51 -9.67
N ILE A 62 -0.62 -16.31 -9.51
CA ILE A 62 -1.56 -16.15 -10.63
C ILE A 62 -1.17 -14.90 -11.45
N GLN A 63 -1.00 -13.75 -10.82
CA GLN A 63 -0.62 -12.50 -11.47
C GLN A 63 0.69 -12.61 -12.28
N LEU A 64 1.72 -13.23 -11.68
CA LEU A 64 3.00 -13.47 -12.36
C LEU A 64 2.86 -14.43 -13.56
N SER A 65 1.90 -15.35 -13.53
CA SER A 65 1.63 -16.34 -14.58
C SER A 65 0.81 -15.77 -15.74
N LEU A 66 0.03 -14.71 -15.50
CA LEU A 66 -0.77 -14.06 -16.53
C LEU A 66 0.12 -13.28 -17.50
N LYS A 67 -0.15 -13.41 -18.80
CA LYS A 67 0.61 -12.72 -19.88
C LYS A 67 0.01 -11.37 -20.26
N LYS A 68 -1.15 -11.01 -19.72
CA LYS A 68 -1.90 -9.78 -20.00
C LYS A 68 -2.44 -9.20 -18.71
N TYR A 69 -2.67 -7.88 -18.68
CA TYR A 69 -3.36 -7.22 -17.58
C TYR A 69 -4.77 -7.77 -17.44
N ILE A 70 -5.02 -8.39 -16.29
CA ILE A 70 -6.36 -8.72 -15.82
C ILE A 70 -6.59 -7.88 -14.57
N PRO A 71 -7.48 -6.86 -14.63
CA PRO A 71 -7.68 -5.91 -13.52
C PRO A 71 -7.96 -6.60 -12.18
N VAL A 72 -8.77 -7.66 -12.20
CA VAL A 72 -9.17 -8.39 -10.99
C VAL A 72 -7.97 -8.92 -10.23
N PHE A 73 -7.06 -9.65 -10.89
CA PHE A 73 -5.89 -10.21 -10.20
C PHE A 73 -4.91 -9.13 -9.73
N TYR A 74 -4.71 -8.08 -10.52
CA TYR A 74 -3.88 -6.95 -10.11
C TYR A 74 -4.39 -6.32 -8.80
N TRP A 75 -5.69 -6.02 -8.73
CA TRP A 75 -6.30 -5.44 -7.52
C TRP A 75 -6.33 -6.41 -6.36
N LEU A 76 -6.52 -7.71 -6.60
CA LEU A 76 -6.42 -8.73 -5.55
C LEU A 76 -5.00 -8.82 -4.98
N VAL A 77 -3.95 -8.70 -5.80
CA VAL A 77 -2.57 -8.64 -5.28
C VAL A 77 -2.37 -7.37 -4.47
N ILE A 78 -2.90 -6.22 -4.91
CA ILE A 78 -2.84 -4.98 -4.13
C ILE A 78 -3.53 -5.19 -2.77
N ILE A 79 -4.76 -5.69 -2.73
CA ILE A 79 -5.49 -5.98 -1.48
C ILE A 79 -4.66 -6.94 -0.60
N GLY A 80 -4.18 -8.05 -1.17
CA GLY A 80 -3.36 -9.03 -0.45
C GLY A 80 -2.08 -8.42 0.12
N THR A 81 -1.34 -7.62 -0.65
CA THR A 81 -0.13 -6.92 -0.17
C THR A 81 -0.44 -5.89 0.90
N THR A 82 -1.59 -5.22 0.83
CA THR A 82 -2.00 -4.24 1.85
C THR A 82 -2.37 -4.93 3.16
N THR A 83 -3.21 -5.97 3.11
CA THR A 83 -3.62 -6.74 4.29
C THR A 83 -2.44 -7.44 4.96
N PHE A 84 -1.64 -8.18 4.17
CA PHE A 84 -0.45 -8.84 4.69
C PHE A 84 0.59 -7.82 5.20
N GLY A 85 0.70 -6.67 4.52
CA GLY A 85 1.59 -5.59 4.92
C GLY A 85 1.26 -5.00 6.29
N THR A 86 -0.04 -4.77 6.56
CA THR A 86 -0.56 -4.32 7.87
C THR A 86 -0.21 -5.31 8.96
N GLU A 87 -0.49 -6.60 8.75
CA GLU A 87 -0.23 -7.61 9.77
C GLU A 87 1.27 -7.79 10.06
N ILE A 88 2.14 -7.67 9.03
CA ILE A 88 3.60 -7.65 9.24
C ILE A 88 3.99 -6.45 10.10
N SER A 89 3.47 -5.26 9.78
CA SER A 89 3.78 -4.04 10.54
C SER A 89 3.41 -4.21 12.00
N ASP A 90 2.16 -4.57 12.26
CA ASP A 90 1.64 -4.79 13.61
C ASP A 90 2.42 -5.87 14.35
N PHE A 91 2.83 -6.94 13.66
CA PHE A 91 3.63 -7.99 14.28
C PHE A 91 5.03 -7.51 14.69
N ILE A 92 5.70 -6.75 13.82
CA ILE A 92 7.01 -6.16 14.12
C ILE A 92 6.89 -5.18 15.29
N ASP A 93 5.91 -4.30 15.26
CA ASP A 93 5.79 -3.21 16.23
C ASP A 93 5.25 -3.70 17.58
N ARG A 94 4.17 -4.51 17.56
CA ARG A 94 3.45 -4.93 18.76
C ARG A 94 3.90 -6.27 19.31
N SER A 95 4.18 -7.26 18.45
CA SER A 95 4.51 -8.64 18.90
C SER A 95 6.01 -8.86 19.12
N LEU A 96 6.87 -8.24 18.29
CA LEU A 96 8.32 -8.25 18.51
C LEU A 96 8.78 -7.11 19.45
N HIS A 97 7.85 -6.25 19.89
CA HIS A 97 8.10 -5.13 20.80
C HIS A 97 9.21 -4.17 20.33
N LEU A 98 9.42 -4.04 19.02
CA LEU A 98 10.37 -3.08 18.45
C LEU A 98 9.87 -1.64 18.55
N GLY A 99 8.56 -1.47 18.59
CA GLY A 99 7.90 -0.16 18.57
C GLY A 99 7.95 0.53 17.21
N TYR A 100 7.00 1.43 16.99
CA TYR A 100 6.74 2.04 15.68
C TYR A 100 7.91 2.84 15.10
N GLU A 101 8.82 3.37 15.94
CA GLU A 101 9.98 4.11 15.46
C GLU A 101 10.98 3.20 14.74
N TRP A 102 11.37 2.11 15.41
CA TRP A 102 12.34 1.15 14.90
C TRP A 102 11.74 0.26 13.82
N GLY A 103 10.46 -0.11 13.94
CA GLY A 103 9.74 -0.83 12.89
C GLY A 103 9.61 -0.01 11.61
N SER A 104 9.21 1.26 11.71
CA SER A 104 9.19 2.17 10.55
C SER A 104 10.58 2.31 9.92
N LEU A 105 11.63 2.50 10.72
CA LEU A 105 13.00 2.65 10.22
C LEU A 105 13.48 1.37 9.49
N LEU A 106 13.19 0.20 10.04
CA LEU A 106 13.48 -1.09 9.40
C LEU A 106 12.76 -1.22 8.05
N LEU A 107 11.49 -0.85 7.99
CA LEU A 107 10.68 -0.92 6.77
C LEU A 107 11.14 0.09 5.71
N VAL A 108 11.53 1.31 6.11
CA VAL A 108 12.17 2.29 5.21
C VAL A 108 13.46 1.72 4.64
N CYS A 109 14.33 1.15 5.47
CA CYS A 109 15.57 0.53 5.02
C CYS A 109 15.32 -0.60 4.02
N GLY A 110 14.33 -1.47 4.28
CA GLY A 110 13.94 -2.54 3.36
C GLY A 110 13.40 -2.03 2.02
N LEU A 111 12.59 -0.97 2.05
CA LEU A 111 12.07 -0.32 0.85
C LEU A 111 13.21 0.30 0.02
N LEU A 112 14.09 1.07 0.64
CA LEU A 112 15.22 1.71 -0.03
C LEU A 112 16.20 0.68 -0.60
N LEU A 113 16.47 -0.41 0.13
CA LEU A 113 17.31 -1.51 -0.35
C LEU A 113 16.68 -2.17 -1.58
N THR A 114 15.37 -2.39 -1.57
CA THR A 114 14.65 -2.99 -2.70
C THR A 114 14.72 -2.09 -3.93
N LEU A 115 14.47 -0.78 -3.77
CA LEU A 115 14.57 0.20 -4.86
C LEU A 115 16.02 0.31 -5.38
N PHE A 116 17.01 0.27 -4.49
CA PHE A 116 18.41 0.28 -4.88
C PHE A 116 18.81 -0.97 -5.69
N LEU A 117 18.40 -2.16 -5.23
CA LEU A 117 18.67 -3.42 -5.94
C LEU A 117 17.96 -3.46 -7.30
N TRP A 118 16.74 -2.93 -7.38
CA TRP A 118 16.05 -2.75 -8.64
C TRP A 118 16.85 -1.83 -9.56
N TYR A 119 17.19 -0.62 -9.10
CA TYR A 119 17.93 0.36 -9.89
C TYR A 119 19.28 -0.20 -10.38
N LYS A 120 20.00 -0.93 -9.53
CA LYS A 120 21.26 -1.60 -9.89
C LYS A 120 21.07 -2.65 -11.00
N LYS A 121 19.94 -3.36 -11.00
CA LYS A 121 19.69 -4.47 -11.93
C LYS A 121 19.11 -4.03 -13.28
N PHE A 122 18.23 -3.03 -13.28
CA PHE A 122 17.49 -2.60 -14.47
C PHE A 122 17.84 -1.18 -14.94
N GLY A 123 18.62 -0.41 -14.18
CA GLY A 123 19.02 0.96 -14.51
C GLY A 123 17.89 2.00 -14.47
N ASN A 124 16.65 1.59 -14.21
CA ASN A 124 15.49 2.46 -14.08
C ASN A 124 14.51 1.94 -13.02
N LEU A 125 13.70 2.86 -12.48
CA LEU A 125 12.59 2.57 -11.58
C LEU A 125 11.24 2.69 -12.29
N GLU A 126 11.24 2.54 -13.61
CA GLU A 126 10.02 2.60 -14.41
C GLU A 126 9.10 1.43 -14.07
N PHE A 127 7.92 1.75 -13.57
CA PHE A 127 6.88 0.78 -13.24
C PHE A 127 5.99 0.42 -14.45
N TYR A 128 6.17 1.11 -15.60
CA TYR A 128 5.44 0.85 -16.84
C TYR A 128 6.35 0.99 -18.05
N PRO A 129 6.34 0.03 -19.00
CA PRO A 129 5.70 -1.29 -18.95
C PRO A 129 6.53 -2.36 -18.22
N ILE A 130 5.85 -3.29 -17.54
CA ILE A 130 6.46 -4.47 -16.90
C ILE A 130 6.09 -5.71 -17.73
N PHE A 131 7.05 -6.19 -18.52
CA PHE A 131 6.91 -7.45 -19.27
C PHE A 131 7.70 -8.60 -18.64
N GLU A 132 8.79 -8.28 -17.94
CA GLU A 132 9.69 -9.27 -17.35
C GLU A 132 9.25 -9.68 -15.94
N ARG A 133 9.13 -11.00 -15.72
CA ARG A 133 8.79 -11.58 -14.41
C ARG A 133 9.75 -11.13 -13.30
N ASN A 134 11.03 -10.98 -13.61
CA ASN A 134 12.02 -10.51 -12.64
C ASN A 134 11.71 -9.08 -12.18
N LYS A 135 11.45 -8.16 -13.13
CA LYS A 135 11.08 -6.77 -12.83
C LYS A 135 9.75 -6.69 -12.06
N GLU A 136 8.80 -7.57 -12.39
CA GLU A 136 7.53 -7.70 -11.69
C GLU A 136 7.70 -8.11 -10.21
N ILE A 137 8.63 -9.02 -9.91
CA ILE A 137 8.92 -9.43 -8.53
C ILE A 137 9.49 -8.27 -7.71
N TYR A 138 10.47 -7.51 -8.22
CA TYR A 138 10.99 -6.33 -7.50
C TYR A 138 9.90 -5.29 -7.26
N PHE A 139 8.99 -5.11 -8.22
CA PHE A 139 7.83 -4.24 -8.06
C PHE A 139 6.95 -4.69 -6.89
N TRP A 140 6.52 -5.95 -6.87
CA TRP A 140 5.66 -6.43 -5.79
C TRP A 140 6.33 -6.44 -4.42
N ILE A 141 7.65 -6.68 -4.35
CA ILE A 141 8.42 -6.56 -3.10
C ILE A 141 8.47 -5.11 -2.62
N ALA A 142 8.71 -4.16 -3.53
CA ALA A 142 8.71 -2.73 -3.19
C ALA A 142 7.30 -2.27 -2.72
N VAL A 143 6.25 -2.75 -3.37
CA VAL A 143 4.86 -2.52 -2.96
C VAL A 143 4.60 -3.09 -1.57
N LEU A 144 5.05 -4.31 -1.27
CA LEU A 144 4.88 -4.92 0.05
C LEU A 144 5.56 -4.11 1.15
N PHE A 145 6.84 -3.76 1.00
CA PHE A 145 7.55 -2.92 1.97
C PHE A 145 6.90 -1.54 2.13
N SER A 146 6.48 -0.93 1.01
CA SER A 146 5.75 0.33 1.04
C SER A 146 4.42 0.21 1.78
N ASN A 147 3.72 -0.92 1.65
CA ASN A 147 2.44 -1.14 2.30
C ASN A 147 2.58 -1.33 3.80
N SER A 148 3.56 -2.14 4.24
CA SER A 148 3.90 -2.27 5.65
C SER A 148 4.39 -0.96 6.25
N LEU A 149 5.25 -0.23 5.54
CA LEU A 149 5.74 1.07 6.00
C LEU A 149 4.60 2.07 6.20
N GLY A 150 3.62 2.08 5.31
CA GLY A 150 2.48 2.99 5.44
C GLY A 150 1.67 2.77 6.71
N THR A 151 1.47 1.52 7.13
CA THR A 151 0.81 1.20 8.41
C THR A 151 1.69 1.64 9.59
N ALA A 152 2.96 1.21 9.63
CA ALA A 152 3.91 1.57 10.69
C ALA A 152 4.02 3.09 10.88
N PHE A 153 4.13 3.82 9.77
CA PHE A 153 4.24 5.28 9.77
C PHE A 153 2.93 5.94 10.22
N GLY A 154 1.78 5.43 9.78
CA GLY A 154 0.47 5.91 10.22
C GLY A 154 0.29 5.78 11.74
N ASP A 155 0.62 4.62 12.29
CA ASP A 155 0.59 4.37 13.73
C ASP A 155 1.65 5.19 14.48
N PHE A 156 2.86 5.34 13.93
CA PHE A 156 3.91 6.21 14.50
C PHE A 156 3.45 7.66 14.65
N LEU A 157 2.78 8.22 13.64
CA LEU A 157 2.23 9.58 13.70
C LEU A 157 1.27 9.75 14.89
N LYS A 158 0.55 8.70 15.25
CA LYS A 158 -0.45 8.75 16.31
C LYS A 158 0.13 8.40 17.68
N ASP A 159 0.87 7.31 17.80
CA ASP A 159 1.36 6.80 19.08
C ASP A 159 2.61 7.54 19.60
N ASN A 160 3.48 8.00 18.71
CA ASN A 160 4.72 8.69 19.11
C ASN A 160 4.59 10.21 19.02
N LEU A 161 3.93 10.72 17.98
CA LEU A 161 3.73 12.18 17.81
C LEU A 161 2.42 12.69 18.43
N GLY A 162 1.57 11.80 18.95
CA GLY A 162 0.33 12.17 19.63
C GLY A 162 -0.73 12.76 18.70
N LEU A 163 -0.61 12.58 17.38
CA LEU A 163 -1.58 13.09 16.42
C LEU A 163 -2.84 12.24 16.39
N SER A 164 -3.98 12.85 16.10
CA SER A 164 -5.21 12.11 15.79
C SER A 164 -5.13 11.45 14.40
N TYR A 165 -5.89 10.37 14.19
CA TYR A 165 -5.98 9.70 12.88
C TYR A 165 -6.36 10.66 11.75
N LEU A 166 -7.27 11.61 12.02
CA LEU A 166 -7.66 12.63 11.07
C LEU A 166 -6.49 13.58 10.70
N GLN A 167 -5.68 13.98 11.67
CA GLN A 167 -4.49 14.80 11.41
C GLN A 167 -3.43 14.03 10.60
N GLY A 168 -3.23 12.74 10.89
CA GLY A 168 -2.36 11.87 10.10
C GLY A 168 -2.83 11.74 8.64
N ALA A 169 -4.13 11.56 8.42
CA ALA A 169 -4.74 11.53 7.09
C ALA A 169 -4.59 12.87 6.36
N MET A 170 -4.75 14.01 7.06
CA MET A 170 -4.53 15.34 6.46
C MET A 170 -3.08 15.56 6.04
N ILE A 171 -2.10 15.18 6.86
CA ILE A 171 -0.67 15.34 6.55
C ILE A 171 -0.29 14.50 5.33
N THR A 172 -0.67 13.22 5.33
CA THR A 172 -0.37 12.31 4.22
C THR A 172 -1.11 12.72 2.94
N GLY A 173 -2.35 13.19 3.05
CA GLY A 173 -3.13 13.78 1.95
C GLY A 173 -2.50 15.05 1.39
N ALA A 174 -1.97 15.93 2.24
CA ALA A 174 -1.27 17.14 1.83
C ALA A 174 0.02 16.83 1.04
N ILE A 175 0.76 15.79 1.44
CA ILE A 175 1.94 15.32 0.70
C ILE A 175 1.53 14.82 -0.69
N ILE A 176 0.46 14.03 -0.81
CA ILE A 176 -0.05 13.58 -2.11
C ILE A 176 -0.47 14.78 -2.97
N MET A 177 -1.18 15.74 -2.40
CA MET A 177 -1.59 16.97 -3.10
C MET A 177 -0.38 17.77 -3.59
N MET A 178 0.66 17.91 -2.77
CA MET A 178 1.90 18.57 -3.15
C MET A 178 2.59 17.87 -4.33
N VAL A 179 2.62 16.53 -4.34
CA VAL A 179 3.17 15.75 -5.45
C VAL A 179 2.36 15.96 -6.73
N VAL A 180 1.03 16.02 -6.64
CA VAL A 180 0.16 16.33 -7.78
C VAL A 180 0.43 17.74 -8.30
N LEU A 181 0.57 18.73 -7.42
CA LEU A 181 0.92 20.09 -7.82
C LEU A 181 2.29 20.12 -8.52
N LEU A 182 3.32 19.50 -7.94
CA LEU A 182 4.64 19.38 -8.57
C LEU A 182 4.56 18.72 -9.95
N HIS A 183 3.71 17.70 -10.11
CA HIS A 183 3.51 17.05 -11.42
C HIS A 183 2.95 17.99 -12.49
N TYR A 184 2.03 18.90 -12.13
CA TYR A 184 1.45 19.85 -13.09
C TYR A 184 2.29 21.11 -13.30
N PHE A 185 3.05 21.54 -12.28
CA PHE A 185 3.79 22.80 -12.30
C PHE A 185 5.28 22.64 -12.62
N THR A 186 5.84 21.43 -12.64
CA THR A 186 7.27 21.20 -12.88
C THR A 186 7.53 20.02 -13.81
N GLU A 187 8.62 20.08 -14.59
CA GLU A 187 9.13 18.96 -15.41
C GLU A 187 9.96 17.97 -14.57
N PHE A 188 9.60 17.77 -13.30
CA PHE A 188 10.31 16.85 -12.43
C PHE A 188 10.16 15.40 -12.91
N ASN A 189 11.12 14.55 -12.56
CA ASN A 189 11.10 13.14 -12.97
C ASN A 189 9.80 12.45 -12.52
N HIS A 190 8.93 12.16 -13.51
CA HIS A 190 7.61 11.58 -13.28
C HIS A 190 7.65 10.23 -12.55
N ILE A 191 8.74 9.47 -12.68
CA ILE A 191 8.93 8.19 -11.99
C ILE A 191 9.08 8.42 -10.49
N LEU A 192 9.87 9.42 -10.08
CA LEU A 192 10.04 9.76 -8.67
C LEU A 192 8.75 10.29 -8.05
N LEU A 193 8.07 11.22 -8.74
CA LEU A 193 6.78 11.74 -8.29
C LEU A 193 5.76 10.61 -8.14
N PHE A 194 5.72 9.66 -9.08
CA PHE A 194 4.86 8.48 -8.98
C PHE A 194 5.18 7.66 -7.73
N TRP A 195 6.45 7.31 -7.49
CA TRP A 195 6.80 6.51 -6.32
C TRP A 195 6.45 7.21 -5.01
N ILE A 196 6.66 8.53 -4.91
CA ILE A 196 6.28 9.28 -3.72
C ILE A 196 4.76 9.23 -3.53
N ALA A 197 3.96 9.58 -4.54
CA ALA A 197 2.50 9.50 -4.45
C ALA A 197 2.04 8.06 -4.13
N PHE A 198 2.65 7.07 -4.78
CA PHE A 198 2.35 5.65 -4.56
C PHE A 198 2.65 5.24 -3.11
N ILE A 199 3.81 5.61 -2.57
CA ILE A 199 4.18 5.25 -1.20
C ILE A 199 3.25 5.94 -0.21
N PHE A 200 2.97 7.24 -0.39
CA PHE A 200 2.16 8.04 0.54
C PHE A 200 0.65 7.77 0.49
N THR A 201 0.12 7.22 -0.60
CA THR A 201 -1.29 6.76 -0.64
C THR A 201 -1.59 5.66 0.37
N ARG A 202 -0.60 4.85 0.78
CA ARG A 202 -0.80 3.83 1.82
C ARG A 202 -1.01 4.42 3.21
N PRO A 203 -0.09 5.22 3.79
CA PRO A 203 -0.30 5.80 5.11
C PRO A 203 -1.56 6.69 5.13
N PHE A 204 -1.91 7.34 4.02
CA PHE A 204 -3.22 7.98 3.87
C PHE A 204 -4.38 6.99 4.03
N GLY A 205 -4.40 5.89 3.26
CA GLY A 205 -5.46 4.88 3.36
C GLY A 205 -5.54 4.18 4.72
N ALA A 206 -4.40 3.92 5.37
CA ALA A 206 -4.35 3.32 6.71
C ALA A 206 -4.90 4.29 7.76
N THR A 207 -4.38 5.51 7.84
CA THR A 207 -4.88 6.53 8.78
C THR A 207 -6.35 6.91 8.54
N PHE A 208 -6.80 6.90 7.28
CA PHE A 208 -8.20 7.09 6.93
C PHE A 208 -9.07 5.88 7.33
N GLY A 209 -8.60 4.65 7.13
CA GLY A 209 -9.27 3.44 7.59
C GLY A 209 -9.40 3.37 9.11
N ASP A 210 -8.35 3.75 9.83
CA ASP A 210 -8.39 3.88 11.28
C ASP A 210 -9.33 5.00 11.74
N PHE A 211 -9.34 6.12 11.04
CA PHE A 211 -10.32 7.17 11.28
C PHE A 211 -11.75 6.65 11.13
N LEU A 212 -12.04 5.79 10.16
CA LEU A 212 -13.38 5.20 10.02
C LEU A 212 -13.70 4.19 11.13
N THR A 213 -12.73 3.37 11.55
CA THR A 213 -12.97 2.20 12.40
C THR A 213 -12.78 2.43 13.89
N LYS A 214 -11.85 3.27 14.33
CA LYS A 214 -11.46 3.41 15.73
C LYS A 214 -12.44 4.30 16.53
N PRO A 215 -12.48 4.18 17.88
CA PRO A 215 -13.42 4.92 18.72
C PRO A 215 -13.27 6.43 18.63
N VAL A 216 -14.37 7.17 18.83
CA VAL A 216 -14.41 8.65 18.84
C VAL A 216 -13.45 9.25 19.86
N ALA A 217 -13.22 8.57 20.99
CA ALA A 217 -12.26 8.99 22.01
C ALA A 217 -10.80 9.05 21.52
N LYS A 218 -10.45 8.35 20.43
CA LYS A 218 -9.14 8.40 19.76
C LYS A 218 -9.18 9.20 18.46
N GLY A 219 -10.27 9.92 18.19
CA GLY A 219 -10.46 10.74 17.00
C GLY A 219 -10.96 9.99 15.77
N GLY A 220 -11.52 8.79 15.92
CA GLY A 220 -12.19 8.07 14.83
C GLY A 220 -13.72 8.25 14.81
N LEU A 221 -14.42 7.60 13.88
CA LEU A 221 -15.87 7.66 13.69
C LEU A 221 -16.63 6.49 14.33
N ASP A 222 -15.91 5.52 14.92
CA ASP A 222 -16.48 4.36 15.61
C ASP A 222 -17.50 3.57 14.76
N LEU A 223 -17.29 3.50 13.44
CA LEU A 223 -18.19 2.78 12.53
C LEU A 223 -18.06 1.26 12.69
N GLY A 224 -16.96 0.79 13.30
CA GLY A 224 -16.59 -0.62 13.35
C GLY A 224 -15.99 -1.12 12.03
N THR A 225 -15.20 -2.19 12.10
CA THR A 225 -14.45 -2.78 10.96
C THR A 225 -15.35 -3.21 9.81
N LEU A 226 -16.53 -3.75 10.10
CA LEU A 226 -17.46 -4.27 9.09
C LEU A 226 -18.14 -3.15 8.28
N ASN A 227 -18.63 -2.10 8.95
CA ASN A 227 -19.26 -0.98 8.24
C ASN A 227 -18.23 -0.12 7.51
N ALA A 228 -17.04 0.08 8.08
CA ALA A 228 -15.96 0.79 7.40
C ALA A 228 -15.51 0.07 6.10
N SER A 229 -15.48 -1.26 6.12
CA SER A 229 -15.17 -2.06 4.93
C SER A 229 -16.26 -1.95 3.87
N ILE A 230 -17.53 -1.90 4.27
CA ILE A 230 -18.67 -1.69 3.35
C ILE A 230 -18.62 -0.29 2.74
N VAL A 231 -18.38 0.75 3.55
CA VAL A 231 -18.25 2.15 3.08
C VAL A 231 -17.06 2.32 2.16
N SER A 232 -15.96 1.59 2.38
CA SER A 232 -14.78 1.68 1.53
C SER A 232 -15.00 1.07 0.14
N VAL A 233 -15.96 0.16 -0.01
CA VAL A 233 -16.24 -0.56 -1.27
C VAL A 233 -17.36 0.10 -2.08
N MET A 234 -18.18 0.97 -1.47
CA MET A 234 -19.34 1.63 -2.08
C MET A 234 -18.97 2.96 -2.74
#